data_AF-F1A0S4-F1
#
_entry.id   AF-F1A0S4-F1
#
_cell.length_a   1.000
_cell.length_b   1.000
_cell.length_c   1.000
_cell.angle_alpha   90.00
_cell.angle_beta   90.00
_cell.angle_gamma   90.00
#
_symmetry.space_group_name_H-M   'P 1'
#
loop_
_entity.id
_entity.type
_entity.pdbx_description
1 polymer ?
#
loop_
_entity_poly.entity_id
_entity_poly.type
_entity_poly.pdbx_seq_one_letter_code
_entity_poly.pdbx_strand_id
1 'polypeptide(L)'
;MALKNLTSSIKVNSEQAPNTESDETAEGNEKPKQSFKEKVQRNFYSFIVFGILSFGISVYLSAHDDTEFYIRNLEDIMLKISKITDYDLLVSKLTDLSELSATNTSLRKLLANEKYINQLLDIILEYSELEINNKSAKTIENASEYITDYSVLPKLLEVAQLKYIPSYVKKTLATAICKIALRDDEARLKLASLGAIEFLDELVNSSDKYIKTQLFRTTLLSICSTCERIPTTITSLKPDREVLVKKYAKEEQENQGSAFELKKRELIQSGYHLYLHTSFGGFIWGCFESMRNNLPLRAILLNGCKNSIITAALPIIFVGLMTTYANEKIKTIDTTKGKFEFYFAGLYSLFPWYYILPAIERFSPYWIGGHVLGFMSFFSYLAYSKYDIFKSDTILIEKDRLLPTREVLIQNINREENKK
;
A
#
# COMPACT_ATOMS: atom_id res chain seq x y z
N MET A 1 43.76 2.69 31.95
CA MET A 1 45.03 3.45 31.96
C MET A 1 45.43 3.72 30.52
N ALA A 2 45.57 4.92 30.00
CA ALA A 2 45.29 6.26 30.49
C ALA A 2 45.10 7.12 29.24
N LEU A 3 43.94 7.77 29.14
CA LEU A 3 43.76 9.00 28.40
C LEU A 3 44.75 10.02 28.98
N LYS A 4 45.63 10.58 28.16
CA LYS A 4 46.34 11.82 28.49
C LYS A 4 46.87 12.50 27.23
N ASN A 5 46.62 13.81 27.19
CA ASN A 5 47.30 14.84 26.41
C ASN A 5 46.68 15.20 25.05
N LEU A 6 45.70 16.10 25.07
CA LEU A 6 45.71 17.31 24.23
C LEU A 6 44.59 18.28 24.65
N THR A 7 44.79 18.93 25.79
CA THR A 7 44.08 20.13 26.23
C THR A 7 45.07 21.06 26.92
N SER A 8 45.52 22.11 26.22
CA SER A 8 45.87 23.41 26.85
C SER A 8 46.36 24.41 25.80
N SER A 9 45.55 25.41 25.49
CA SER A 9 45.97 26.82 25.52
C SER A 9 44.80 27.71 25.13
N ILE A 10 43.89 27.89 26.10
CA ILE A 10 42.97 29.03 26.14
C ILE A 10 43.80 30.22 26.64
N LYS A 11 43.98 31.24 25.79
CA LYS A 11 44.33 32.59 26.25
C LYS A 11 43.14 33.50 25.98
N VAL A 12 42.45 33.82 27.06
CA VAL A 12 41.51 34.92 27.18
C VAL A 12 42.33 36.21 27.15
N ASN A 13 41.98 37.15 26.28
CA ASN A 13 42.26 38.57 26.49
C ASN A 13 40.98 39.34 26.18
N SER A 14 40.39 39.87 27.25
CA SER A 14 39.25 40.76 27.29
C SER A 14 39.76 42.18 27.53
N GLU A 15 39.53 43.11 26.60
CA GLU A 15 39.56 44.55 26.86
C GLU A 15 38.48 45.22 25.97
N GLN A 16 37.42 45.73 26.61
CA GLN A 16 36.54 46.80 26.13
C GLN A 16 37.26 48.14 26.42
N ALA A 17 37.12 49.29 25.76
CA ALA A 17 36.09 49.96 24.95
C ALA A 17 36.78 51.18 24.23
N PRO A 18 36.11 52.22 23.66
CA PRO A 18 34.75 52.39 23.12
C PRO A 18 34.71 52.97 21.67
N ASN A 19 33.49 53.08 21.14
CA ASN A 19 33.02 53.70 19.89
C ASN A 19 33.89 54.75 19.18
N THR A 20 33.97 54.63 17.85
CA THR A 20 33.80 55.76 16.93
C THR A 20 33.22 55.27 15.61
N GLU A 21 32.10 55.87 15.20
CA GLU A 21 31.55 55.76 13.85
C GLU A 21 32.55 56.34 12.84
N SER A 22 32.85 55.57 11.80
CA SER A 22 33.18 56.13 10.49
C SER A 22 32.93 55.08 9.42
N ASP A 23 32.06 55.45 8.50
CA ASP A 23 31.67 54.79 7.27
C ASP A 23 32.82 54.27 6.41
N GLU A 24 32.45 53.34 5.53
CA GLU A 24 33.11 52.98 4.28
C GLU A 24 34.44 52.20 4.36
N THR A 25 34.35 50.87 4.21
CA THR A 25 34.72 50.22 2.94
C THR A 25 34.30 48.77 2.95
N ALA A 26 33.45 48.44 1.97
CA ALA A 26 33.07 47.08 1.64
C ALA A 26 34.26 46.34 1.03
N GLU A 27 34.94 45.48 1.80
CA GLU A 27 35.78 44.44 1.23
C GLU A 27 34.94 43.18 0.96
N GLY A 28 34.67 43.01 -0.33
CA GLY A 28 33.86 41.95 -0.89
C GLY A 28 34.51 40.58 -0.70
N ASN A 29 33.82 39.73 0.05
CA ASN A 29 33.88 38.29 -0.15
C ASN A 29 33.04 37.93 -1.39
N GLU A 30 33.45 38.42 -2.57
CA GLU A 30 32.91 37.93 -3.84
C GLU A 30 33.43 36.50 -4.04
N LYS A 31 32.56 35.51 -3.74
CA LYS A 31 32.77 34.15 -4.24
C LYS A 31 33.08 34.25 -5.74
N PRO A 32 34.18 33.64 -6.24
CA PRO A 32 34.58 33.80 -7.62
C PRO A 32 33.39 33.41 -8.53
N LYS A 33 32.96 34.35 -9.37
CA LYS A 33 31.90 34.13 -10.37
C LYS A 33 32.39 33.03 -11.31
N GLN A 34 31.99 31.78 -11.03
CA GLN A 34 32.26 30.64 -11.90
C GLN A 34 31.93 30.99 -13.35
N SER A 35 32.91 30.77 -14.23
CA SER A 35 32.76 31.04 -15.65
C SER A 35 31.61 30.22 -16.21
N PHE A 36 30.84 30.77 -17.16
CA PHE A 36 29.74 30.06 -17.81
C PHE A 36 30.19 28.69 -18.35
N LYS A 37 31.43 28.62 -18.85
CA LYS A 37 32.06 27.39 -19.34
C LYS A 37 32.22 26.33 -18.23
N GLU A 38 32.62 26.74 -17.03
CA GLU A 38 32.78 25.84 -15.87
C GLU A 38 31.43 25.32 -15.38
N LYS A 39 30.38 26.15 -15.42
CA LYS A 39 29.02 25.71 -15.08
C LYS A 39 28.49 24.69 -16.08
N VAL A 40 28.69 24.93 -17.38
CA VAL A 40 28.29 23.99 -18.44
C VAL A 40 29.06 22.68 -18.31
N GLN A 41 30.39 22.74 -18.10
CA GLN A 41 31.22 21.55 -17.91
C GLN A 41 30.81 20.75 -16.66
N ARG A 42 30.61 21.43 -15.52
CA ARG A 42 30.13 20.76 -14.31
C ARG A 42 28.79 20.08 -14.54
N ASN A 43 27.83 20.77 -15.15
CA ASN A 43 26.51 20.20 -15.42
C ASN A 43 26.60 19.00 -16.37
N PHE A 44 27.48 19.04 -17.37
CA PHE A 44 27.75 17.93 -18.27
C PHE A 44 28.34 16.72 -17.54
N TYR A 45 29.36 16.91 -16.69
CA TYR A 45 29.90 15.83 -15.87
C TYR A 45 28.87 15.26 -14.90
N SER A 46 28.09 16.12 -14.23
CA SER A 46 27.01 15.68 -13.35
C SER A 46 25.94 14.89 -14.12
N PHE A 47 25.59 15.30 -15.35
CA PHE A 47 24.67 14.57 -16.22
C PHE A 47 25.19 13.17 -16.54
N ILE A 48 26.47 13.04 -16.91
CA ILE A 48 27.11 11.73 -17.18
C ILE A 48 27.14 10.84 -15.94
N VAL A 49 27.62 11.36 -14.80
CA VAL A 49 27.71 10.61 -13.54
C VAL A 49 26.33 10.11 -13.11
N PHE A 50 25.33 10.98 -13.22
CA PHE A 50 23.95 10.62 -12.89
C PHE A 50 23.39 9.57 -13.87
N GLY A 51 23.81 9.61 -15.14
CA GLY A 51 23.45 8.61 -16.14
C GLY A 51 24.04 7.24 -15.82
N ILE A 52 25.31 7.16 -15.44
CA ILE A 52 25.97 5.92 -15.04
C ILE A 52 25.30 5.34 -13.78
N LEU A 53 25.00 6.18 -12.79
CA LEU A 53 24.31 5.74 -11.57
C LEU A 53 22.90 5.23 -11.87
N SER A 54 22.14 5.98 -12.68
CA SER A 54 20.79 5.57 -13.12
C SER A 54 20.84 4.25 -13.88
N PHE A 55 21.82 4.07 -14.76
CA PHE A 55 22.05 2.83 -15.49
C PHE A 55 22.29 1.65 -14.55
N GLY A 56 23.25 1.77 -13.63
CA GLY A 56 23.61 0.70 -12.69
C GLY A 56 22.44 0.24 -11.83
N ILE A 57 21.68 1.19 -11.25
CA ILE A 57 20.48 0.86 -10.46
C ILE A 57 19.40 0.23 -11.33
N SER A 58 19.20 0.71 -12.56
CA SER A 58 18.18 0.17 -13.47
C SER A 58 18.50 -1.25 -13.91
N VAL A 59 19.77 -1.57 -14.18
CA VAL A 59 20.22 -2.96 -14.43
C VAL A 59 19.94 -3.82 -13.20
N TYR A 60 20.34 -3.36 -12.01
CA TYR A 60 20.11 -4.11 -10.78
C TYR A 60 18.62 -4.42 -10.55
N LEU A 61 17.75 -3.42 -10.65
CA LEU A 61 16.31 -3.58 -10.42
C LEU A 61 15.63 -4.43 -11.49
N SER A 62 16.00 -4.28 -12.76
CA SER A 62 15.39 -5.05 -13.85
C SER A 62 15.88 -6.50 -13.92
N ALA A 63 17.13 -6.77 -13.56
CA ALA A 63 17.71 -8.12 -13.62
C ALA A 63 17.24 -9.06 -12.50
N HIS A 64 16.79 -8.52 -11.37
CA HIS A 64 16.25 -9.30 -10.24
C HIS A 64 14.73 -9.50 -10.33
N ASP A 65 14.14 -9.30 -11.51
CA ASP A 65 12.70 -9.38 -11.71
C ASP A 65 12.37 -10.48 -12.73
N ASP A 66 11.91 -11.61 -12.21
CA ASP A 66 11.58 -12.82 -12.99
C ASP A 66 10.19 -12.76 -13.66
N THR A 67 9.50 -11.61 -13.64
CA THR A 67 8.15 -11.47 -14.22
C THR A 67 8.09 -11.96 -15.67
N GLU A 68 9.05 -11.58 -16.51
CA GLU A 68 9.08 -11.97 -17.93
C GLU A 68 9.17 -13.50 -18.08
N PHE A 69 9.98 -14.14 -17.24
CA PHE A 69 10.13 -15.59 -17.22
C PHE A 69 8.83 -16.28 -16.78
N TYR A 70 8.20 -15.81 -15.70
CA TYR A 70 6.95 -16.38 -15.19
C TYR A 70 5.79 -16.22 -16.17
N ILE A 71 5.66 -15.06 -16.83
CA ILE A 71 4.62 -14.83 -17.84
C ILE A 71 4.79 -15.79 -19.02
N ARG A 72 6.02 -15.99 -19.51
CA ARG A 72 6.28 -16.87 -20.67
C ARG A 72 6.13 -18.35 -20.37
N ASN A 73 6.44 -18.78 -19.14
CA ASN A 73 6.50 -20.19 -18.77
C ASN A 73 5.42 -20.58 -17.76
N LEU A 74 4.35 -19.78 -17.62
CA LEU A 74 3.35 -19.97 -16.56
C LEU A 74 2.74 -21.37 -16.58
N GLU A 75 2.40 -21.89 -17.76
CA GLU A 75 1.80 -23.22 -17.89
C GLU A 75 2.72 -24.31 -17.34
N ASP A 76 3.99 -24.31 -17.73
CA ASP A 76 4.99 -25.26 -17.24
C ASP A 76 5.23 -25.12 -15.73
N ILE A 77 5.25 -23.89 -15.22
CA ILE A 77 5.42 -23.61 -13.80
C ILE A 77 4.23 -24.17 -13.01
N MET A 78 3.00 -23.89 -13.44
CA MET A 78 1.80 -24.42 -12.79
C MET A 78 1.75 -25.95 -12.88
N LEU A 79 2.09 -26.55 -14.02
CA LEU A 79 2.18 -28.01 -14.16
C LEU A 79 3.24 -28.66 -13.27
N LYS A 80 4.34 -27.95 -12.97
CA LYS A 80 5.37 -28.42 -12.03
C LYS A 80 4.90 -28.29 -10.59
N ILE A 81 4.25 -27.18 -10.23
CA ILE A 81 3.75 -26.92 -8.88
C ILE A 81 2.85 -28.06 -8.37
N SER A 82 1.98 -28.64 -9.21
CA SER A 82 1.14 -29.78 -8.81
C SER A 82 1.89 -31.10 -8.63
N LYS A 83 3.17 -31.17 -9.00
CA LYS A 83 4.00 -32.39 -8.95
C LYS A 83 5.18 -32.27 -7.99
N ILE A 84 5.46 -31.09 -7.47
CA ILE A 84 6.55 -30.88 -6.52
C ILE A 84 6.15 -31.52 -5.19
N THR A 85 6.96 -32.47 -4.74
CA THR A 85 6.86 -33.07 -3.40
C THR A 85 7.86 -32.46 -2.41
N ASP A 86 8.86 -31.73 -2.93
CA ASP A 86 9.83 -31.00 -2.12
C ASP A 86 9.19 -29.72 -1.55
N TYR A 87 9.09 -29.67 -0.24
CA TYR A 87 8.45 -28.58 0.48
C TYR A 87 9.11 -27.21 0.20
N ASP A 88 10.44 -27.12 0.31
CA ASP A 88 11.16 -25.85 0.18
C ASP A 88 11.05 -25.31 -1.25
N LEU A 89 11.11 -26.22 -2.24
CA LEU A 89 10.93 -25.85 -3.64
C LEU A 89 9.50 -25.36 -3.93
N LEU A 90 8.48 -26.01 -3.37
CA LEU A 90 7.09 -25.60 -3.53
C LEU A 90 6.84 -24.22 -2.91
N VAL A 91 7.31 -24.00 -1.68
CA VAL A 91 7.23 -22.71 -0.98
C VAL A 91 7.92 -21.60 -1.77
N SER A 92 9.13 -21.87 -2.29
CA SER A 92 9.85 -20.90 -3.13
C SER A 92 9.04 -20.53 -4.37
N LYS A 93 8.47 -21.51 -5.09
CA LYS A 93 7.69 -21.25 -6.31
C LYS A 93 6.39 -20.50 -6.05
N LEU A 94 5.68 -20.83 -4.97
CA LEU A 94 4.47 -20.11 -4.56
C LEU A 94 4.80 -18.70 -4.06
N THR A 95 5.97 -18.51 -3.45
CA THR A 95 6.46 -17.19 -3.04
C THR A 95 6.67 -16.29 -4.24
N ASP A 96 7.44 -16.74 -5.23
CA ASP A 96 7.66 -16.01 -6.48
C ASP A 96 6.33 -15.65 -7.15
N LEU A 97 5.41 -16.61 -7.28
CA LEU A 97 4.08 -16.36 -7.86
C LEU A 97 3.30 -15.29 -7.09
N SER A 98 3.28 -15.37 -5.77
CA SER A 98 2.52 -14.42 -4.94
C SER A 98 3.10 -12.99 -5.00
N GLU A 99 4.42 -12.85 -5.07
CA GLU A 99 5.11 -11.55 -5.05
C GLU A 99 5.09 -10.89 -6.44
N LEU A 100 5.34 -11.67 -7.49
CA LEU A 100 5.25 -11.18 -8.87
C LEU A 100 3.81 -10.84 -9.25
N SER A 101 2.83 -11.65 -8.84
CA SER A 101 1.41 -11.34 -9.09
C SER A 101 0.90 -10.15 -8.29
N ALA A 102 1.53 -9.79 -7.17
CA ALA A 102 1.17 -8.56 -6.44
C ALA A 102 1.58 -7.29 -7.22
N THR A 103 2.58 -7.40 -8.09
CA THR A 103 3.25 -6.27 -8.73
C THR A 103 3.10 -6.22 -10.25
N ASN A 104 2.53 -7.24 -10.91
CA ASN A 104 2.32 -7.28 -12.36
C ASN A 104 0.89 -7.65 -12.78
N THR A 105 0.26 -6.83 -13.63
CA THR A 105 -1.12 -7.00 -14.10
C THR A 105 -1.29 -8.13 -15.12
N SER A 106 -0.33 -8.34 -16.03
CA SER A 106 -0.44 -9.39 -17.05
C SER A 106 -0.40 -10.77 -16.41
N LEU A 107 0.49 -10.99 -15.43
CA LEU A 107 0.56 -12.23 -14.66
C LEU A 107 -0.74 -12.46 -13.87
N ARG A 108 -1.32 -11.43 -13.24
CA ARG A 108 -2.63 -11.53 -12.57
C ARG A 108 -3.74 -11.98 -13.52
N LYS A 109 -3.78 -11.45 -14.75
CA LYS A 109 -4.75 -11.84 -15.78
C LYS A 109 -4.56 -13.30 -16.21
N LEU A 110 -3.32 -13.73 -16.40
CA LEU A 110 -3.02 -15.12 -16.77
C LEU A 110 -3.39 -16.10 -15.65
N LEU A 111 -3.08 -15.76 -14.39
CA LEU A 111 -3.41 -16.54 -13.20
C LEU A 111 -4.91 -16.60 -12.90
N ALA A 112 -5.71 -15.66 -13.43
CA ALA A 112 -7.16 -15.65 -13.26
C ALA A 112 -7.88 -16.75 -14.07
N ASN A 113 -7.14 -17.58 -14.80
CA ASN A 113 -7.68 -18.76 -15.46
C ASN A 113 -8.24 -19.77 -14.45
N GLU A 114 -9.42 -20.33 -14.74
CA GLU A 114 -10.11 -21.32 -13.92
C GLU A 114 -9.19 -22.47 -13.48
N LYS A 115 -8.41 -23.03 -14.41
CA LYS A 115 -7.50 -24.17 -14.15
C LYS A 115 -6.52 -23.84 -13.02
N TYR A 116 -5.91 -22.65 -13.05
CA TYR A 116 -4.90 -22.24 -12.09
C TYR A 116 -5.51 -21.89 -10.73
N ILE A 117 -6.66 -21.22 -10.72
CA ILE A 117 -7.37 -20.94 -9.48
C ILE A 117 -7.80 -22.23 -8.78
N ASN A 118 -8.39 -23.18 -9.53
CA ASN A 118 -8.79 -24.46 -8.97
C ASN A 118 -7.60 -25.27 -8.44
N GLN A 119 -6.48 -25.25 -9.15
CA GLN A 119 -5.24 -25.89 -8.71
C GLN A 119 -4.69 -25.27 -7.41
N LEU A 120 -4.68 -23.93 -7.29
CA LEU A 120 -4.25 -23.26 -6.06
C LEU A 120 -5.20 -23.55 -4.89
N LEU A 121 -6.50 -23.69 -5.15
CA LEU A 121 -7.47 -24.14 -4.15
C LEU A 121 -7.22 -25.61 -3.74
N ASP A 122 -6.86 -26.48 -4.68
CA ASP A 122 -6.48 -27.87 -4.38
C ASP A 122 -5.24 -27.94 -3.49
N ILE A 123 -4.23 -27.12 -3.77
CA ILE A 123 -3.02 -27.03 -2.93
C ILE A 123 -3.39 -26.62 -1.49
N ILE A 124 -4.28 -25.65 -1.32
CA ILE A 124 -4.78 -25.24 0.02
C ILE A 124 -5.48 -26.41 0.74
N LEU A 125 -6.16 -27.27 -0.01
CA LEU A 125 -6.87 -28.44 0.52
C LEU A 125 -5.96 -29.63 0.76
N GLU A 126 -4.85 -29.77 0.04
CA GLU A 126 -3.90 -30.88 0.16
C GLU A 126 -2.87 -30.64 1.28
N TYR A 127 -2.34 -29.42 1.38
CA TYR A 127 -1.27 -29.08 2.32
C TYR A 127 -1.82 -28.50 3.63
N SER A 128 -1.19 -28.86 4.76
CA SER A 128 -1.53 -28.33 6.09
C SER A 128 -0.63 -27.18 6.51
N GLU A 129 0.47 -26.96 5.77
CA GLU A 129 1.48 -25.97 6.06
C GLU A 129 0.99 -24.56 5.75
N LEU A 130 1.10 -23.69 6.75
CA LEU A 130 0.60 -22.31 6.69
C LEU A 130 1.20 -21.51 5.54
N GLU A 131 2.49 -21.67 5.27
CA GLU A 131 3.17 -20.86 4.27
C GLU A 131 2.68 -21.18 2.85
N ILE A 132 2.52 -22.46 2.52
CA ILE A 132 1.93 -22.92 1.25
C ILE A 132 0.53 -22.35 1.08
N ASN A 133 -0.30 -22.46 2.13
CA ASN A 133 -1.69 -22.02 2.08
C ASN A 133 -1.80 -20.49 1.95
N ASN A 134 -0.96 -19.75 2.68
CA ASN A 134 -0.92 -18.29 2.64
C ASN A 134 -0.51 -17.78 1.26
N LYS A 135 0.56 -18.33 0.67
CA LYS A 135 1.06 -17.91 -0.65
C LYS A 135 0.09 -18.29 -1.78
N SER A 136 -0.55 -19.46 -1.69
CA SER A 136 -1.59 -19.88 -2.64
C SER A 136 -2.81 -18.96 -2.58
N ALA A 137 -3.33 -18.69 -1.38
CA ALA A 137 -4.46 -17.79 -1.18
C ALA A 137 -4.14 -16.37 -1.66
N LYS A 138 -2.92 -15.87 -1.40
CA LYS A 138 -2.50 -14.55 -1.83
C LYS A 138 -2.43 -14.43 -3.36
N THR A 139 -1.96 -15.48 -4.04
CA THR A 139 -1.93 -15.55 -5.50
C THR A 139 -3.35 -15.47 -6.09
N ILE A 140 -4.31 -16.20 -5.50
CA ILE A 140 -5.75 -16.11 -5.86
C ILE A 140 -6.28 -14.69 -5.62
N GLU A 141 -5.99 -14.10 -4.46
CA GLU A 141 -6.44 -12.75 -4.11
C GLU A 141 -5.90 -11.68 -5.07
N ASN A 142 -4.67 -11.84 -5.54
CA ASN A 142 -4.08 -10.97 -6.54
C ASN A 142 -4.80 -11.12 -7.89
N ALA A 143 -5.06 -12.34 -8.35
CA ALA A 143 -5.70 -12.60 -9.64
C ALA A 143 -7.22 -12.27 -9.67
N SER A 144 -7.87 -12.21 -8.51
CA SER A 144 -9.33 -12.18 -8.37
C SER A 144 -10.08 -11.08 -9.16
N GLU A 145 -9.50 -9.89 -9.31
CA GLU A 145 -10.08 -8.79 -10.10
C GLU A 145 -10.21 -9.12 -11.60
N TYR A 146 -9.50 -10.14 -12.10
CA TYR A 146 -9.53 -10.53 -13.51
C TYR A 146 -10.25 -11.87 -13.75
N ILE A 147 -10.78 -12.53 -12.73
CA ILE A 147 -11.55 -13.77 -12.87
C ILE A 147 -12.88 -13.45 -13.53
N THR A 148 -13.05 -13.86 -14.79
CA THR A 148 -14.29 -13.73 -15.58
C THR A 148 -15.09 -15.03 -15.63
N ASP A 149 -14.44 -16.17 -15.37
CA ASP A 149 -15.14 -17.44 -15.31
C ASP A 149 -15.65 -17.68 -13.88
N TYR A 150 -16.96 -17.57 -13.71
CA TYR A 150 -17.62 -17.74 -12.41
C TYR A 150 -17.83 -19.22 -12.02
N SER A 151 -17.35 -20.18 -12.82
CA SER A 151 -17.31 -21.60 -12.45
C SER A 151 -16.45 -21.88 -11.21
N VAL A 152 -15.46 -21.03 -10.92
CA VAL A 152 -14.56 -21.18 -9.74
C VAL A 152 -15.24 -20.81 -8.42
N LEU A 153 -16.31 -20.01 -8.46
CA LEU A 153 -16.92 -19.42 -7.27
C LEU A 153 -17.45 -20.44 -6.25
N PRO A 154 -18.10 -21.57 -6.65
CA PRO A 154 -18.54 -22.58 -5.70
C PRO A 154 -17.40 -23.12 -4.86
N LYS A 155 -16.31 -23.56 -5.50
CA LYS A 155 -15.13 -24.12 -4.82
C LYS A 155 -14.41 -23.06 -3.99
N LEU A 156 -14.25 -21.85 -4.52
CA LEU A 156 -13.63 -20.73 -3.80
C LEU A 156 -14.37 -20.43 -2.49
N LEU A 157 -15.70 -20.36 -2.55
CA LEU A 157 -16.53 -20.09 -1.37
C LEU A 157 -16.54 -21.27 -0.40
N GLU A 158 -16.62 -22.49 -0.90
CA GLU A 158 -16.54 -23.72 -0.09
C GLU A 158 -15.24 -23.75 0.72
N VAL A 159 -14.08 -23.57 0.08
CA VAL A 159 -12.77 -23.55 0.75
C VAL A 159 -12.69 -22.43 1.79
N ALA A 160 -13.19 -21.23 1.45
CA ALA A 160 -13.18 -20.10 2.36
C ALA A 160 -14.05 -20.31 3.62
N GLN A 161 -15.09 -21.14 3.53
CA GLN A 161 -15.99 -21.44 4.64
C GLN A 161 -15.50 -22.55 5.57
N LEU A 162 -14.48 -23.32 5.16
CA LEU A 162 -13.97 -24.42 5.98
C LEU A 162 -13.51 -23.94 7.36
N LYS A 163 -13.91 -24.69 8.39
CA LYS A 163 -13.63 -24.35 9.80
C LYS A 163 -12.15 -24.54 10.17
N TYR A 164 -11.45 -25.43 9.48
CA TYR A 164 -10.07 -25.81 9.76
C TYR A 164 -9.04 -25.09 8.89
N ILE A 165 -9.48 -24.19 8.00
CA ILE A 165 -8.58 -23.35 7.20
C ILE A 165 -8.08 -22.17 8.06
N PRO A 166 -6.78 -21.81 7.97
CA PRO A 166 -6.22 -20.70 8.74
C PRO A 166 -7.01 -19.40 8.58
N SER A 167 -7.06 -18.60 9.64
CA SER A 167 -7.82 -17.35 9.66
C SER A 167 -7.32 -16.36 8.60
N TYR A 168 -6.01 -16.31 8.36
CA TYR A 168 -5.41 -15.51 7.30
C TYR A 168 -5.84 -15.97 5.91
N VAL A 169 -5.83 -17.27 5.65
CA VAL A 169 -6.29 -17.82 4.37
C VAL A 169 -7.76 -17.50 4.16
N LYS A 170 -8.61 -17.68 5.19
CA LYS A 170 -10.03 -17.32 5.17
C LYS A 170 -10.25 -15.84 4.83
N LYS A 171 -9.55 -14.93 5.51
CA LYS A 171 -9.60 -13.48 5.25
C LYS A 171 -9.15 -13.14 3.81
N THR A 172 -8.10 -13.80 3.34
CA THR A 172 -7.52 -13.59 2.00
C THR A 172 -8.48 -14.08 0.90
N LEU A 173 -9.06 -15.27 1.03
CA LEU A 173 -10.05 -15.79 0.07
C LEU A 173 -11.36 -14.98 0.12
N ALA A 174 -11.80 -14.52 1.29
CA ALA A 174 -12.93 -13.61 1.40
C ALA A 174 -12.66 -12.28 0.68
N THR A 175 -11.44 -11.74 0.78
CA THR A 175 -11.02 -10.55 0.03
C THR A 175 -11.07 -10.81 -1.48
N ALA A 176 -10.66 -12.00 -1.94
CA ALA A 176 -10.77 -12.41 -3.35
C ALA A 176 -12.25 -12.44 -3.82
N ILE A 177 -13.14 -13.04 -3.02
CA ILE A 177 -14.59 -13.05 -3.29
C ILE A 177 -15.14 -11.63 -3.39
N CYS A 178 -14.74 -10.74 -2.50
CA CYS A 178 -15.14 -9.33 -2.53
C CYS A 178 -14.70 -8.62 -3.82
N LYS A 179 -13.44 -8.82 -4.23
CA LYS A 179 -12.91 -8.24 -5.48
C LYS A 179 -13.69 -8.72 -6.71
N ILE A 180 -14.08 -10.00 -6.76
CA ILE A 180 -14.91 -10.55 -7.84
C ILE A 180 -16.31 -9.94 -7.81
N ALA A 181 -16.95 -9.87 -6.64
CA ALA A 181 -18.28 -9.28 -6.47
C ALA A 181 -18.36 -7.80 -6.88
N LEU A 182 -17.27 -7.06 -6.78
CA LEU A 182 -17.27 -5.63 -7.14
C LEU A 182 -17.23 -5.39 -8.66
N ARG A 183 -17.01 -6.42 -9.49
CA ARG A 183 -16.90 -6.28 -10.95
C ARG A 183 -18.22 -5.95 -11.63
N ASP A 184 -19.23 -6.78 -11.42
CA ASP A 184 -20.52 -6.68 -12.12
C ASP A 184 -21.65 -7.33 -11.31
N ASP A 185 -22.88 -7.14 -11.78
CA ASP A 185 -24.07 -7.67 -11.13
C ASP A 185 -24.16 -9.21 -11.23
N GLU A 186 -23.66 -9.81 -12.31
CA GLU A 186 -23.70 -11.26 -12.52
C GLU A 186 -22.89 -11.99 -11.44
N ALA A 187 -21.67 -11.52 -11.16
CA ALA A 187 -20.83 -12.01 -10.08
C ALA A 187 -21.55 -11.95 -8.72
N ARG A 188 -22.20 -10.81 -8.43
CA ARG A 188 -22.92 -10.60 -7.15
C ARG A 188 -24.08 -11.56 -7.00
N LEU A 189 -24.89 -11.72 -8.04
CA LEU A 189 -26.03 -12.64 -8.02
C LEU A 189 -25.58 -14.10 -7.87
N LYS A 190 -24.50 -14.49 -8.57
CA LYS A 190 -23.93 -15.82 -8.45
C LYS A 190 -23.41 -16.08 -7.03
N LEU A 191 -22.63 -15.15 -6.47
CA LEU A 191 -22.14 -15.24 -5.09
C LEU A 191 -23.27 -15.29 -4.06
N ALA A 192 -24.33 -14.49 -4.24
CA ALA A 192 -25.51 -14.54 -3.39
C ALA A 192 -26.18 -15.92 -3.43
N SER A 193 -26.32 -16.51 -4.62
CA SER A 193 -26.88 -17.86 -4.78
C SER A 193 -26.09 -18.93 -4.03
N LEU A 194 -24.77 -18.77 -3.95
CA LEU A 194 -23.84 -19.70 -3.31
C LEU A 194 -23.73 -19.50 -1.78
N GLY A 195 -24.33 -18.46 -1.21
CA GLY A 195 -24.31 -18.19 0.23
C GLY A 195 -23.20 -17.24 0.69
N ALA A 196 -22.71 -16.37 -0.20
CA ALA A 196 -21.72 -15.35 0.17
C ALA A 196 -22.29 -14.29 1.13
N ILE A 197 -23.61 -14.06 1.16
CA ILE A 197 -24.24 -13.06 2.05
C ILE A 197 -24.04 -13.45 3.51
N GLU A 198 -24.39 -14.68 3.86
CA GLU A 198 -24.28 -15.20 5.22
C GLU A 198 -22.80 -15.29 5.64
N PHE A 199 -21.94 -15.75 4.74
CA PHE A 199 -20.50 -15.83 4.98
C PHE A 199 -19.87 -14.45 5.24
N LEU A 200 -20.18 -13.43 4.43
CA LEU A 200 -19.64 -12.09 4.64
C LEU A 200 -20.23 -11.42 5.89
N ASP A 201 -21.51 -11.66 6.22
CA ASP A 201 -22.11 -11.16 7.45
C ASP A 201 -21.39 -11.73 8.69
N GLU A 202 -21.06 -13.02 8.69
CA GLU A 202 -20.28 -13.66 9.75
C GLU A 202 -18.91 -12.97 9.92
N LEU A 203 -18.20 -12.70 8.83
CA LEU A 203 -16.89 -12.04 8.88
C LEU A 203 -16.97 -10.58 9.35
N VAL A 204 -17.99 -9.83 8.92
CA VAL A 204 -18.25 -8.46 9.37
C VAL A 204 -18.54 -8.43 10.88
N ASN A 205 -19.30 -9.41 11.36
CA ASN A 205 -19.74 -9.51 12.75
C ASN A 205 -18.82 -10.34 13.65
N SER A 206 -17.72 -10.87 13.13
CA SER A 206 -16.76 -11.74 13.85
C SER A 206 -16.32 -11.15 15.21
N SER A 207 -16.02 -11.98 16.20
CA SER A 207 -15.39 -11.48 17.43
C SER A 207 -13.91 -11.11 17.20
N ASP A 208 -13.26 -11.67 16.17
CA ASP A 208 -11.87 -11.36 15.86
C ASP A 208 -11.75 -10.05 15.07
N LYS A 209 -11.24 -9.02 15.75
CA LYS A 209 -11.00 -7.69 15.16
C LYS A 209 -10.01 -7.71 13.97
N TYR A 210 -9.13 -8.71 13.85
CA TYR A 210 -8.11 -8.79 12.80
C TYR A 210 -8.64 -9.36 11.48
N ILE A 211 -9.74 -10.11 11.54
CA ILE A 211 -10.47 -10.61 10.36
C ILE A 211 -11.30 -9.49 9.74
N LYS A 212 -11.90 -8.64 10.56
CA LYS A 212 -12.77 -7.55 10.09
C LYS A 212 -12.03 -6.61 9.14
N THR A 213 -12.64 -6.39 7.99
CA THR A 213 -12.23 -5.36 7.03
C THR A 213 -13.46 -4.64 6.50
N GLN A 214 -13.32 -3.34 6.25
CA GLN A 214 -14.38 -2.53 5.64
C GLN A 214 -14.81 -3.07 4.26
N LEU A 215 -13.91 -3.74 3.53
CA LEU A 215 -14.20 -4.33 2.22
C LEU A 215 -15.33 -5.37 2.29
N PHE A 216 -15.39 -6.18 3.35
CA PHE A 216 -16.44 -7.18 3.52
C PHE A 216 -17.81 -6.51 3.67
N ARG A 217 -17.90 -5.45 4.48
CA ARG A 217 -19.14 -4.69 4.65
C ARG A 217 -19.57 -4.00 3.36
N THR A 218 -18.65 -3.32 2.68
CA THR A 218 -18.94 -2.66 1.40
C THR A 218 -19.43 -3.64 0.34
N THR A 219 -18.83 -4.82 0.27
CA THR A 219 -19.25 -5.87 -0.65
C THR A 219 -20.62 -6.42 -0.29
N LEU A 220 -20.86 -6.69 0.99
CA LEU A 220 -22.14 -7.19 1.49
C LEU A 220 -23.28 -6.21 1.16
N LEU A 221 -23.07 -4.91 1.38
CA LEU A 221 -23.99 -3.84 0.97
C LEU A 221 -24.27 -3.89 -0.54
N SER A 222 -23.22 -4.02 -1.37
CA SER A 222 -23.34 -4.05 -2.83
C SER A 222 -24.09 -5.28 -3.34
N ILE A 223 -23.82 -6.47 -2.78
CA ILE A 223 -24.51 -7.72 -3.13
C ILE A 223 -25.98 -7.61 -2.74
N CYS A 224 -26.29 -7.20 -1.50
CA CYS A 224 -27.66 -7.08 -1.01
C CYS A 224 -28.46 -6.05 -1.81
N SER A 225 -27.89 -4.87 -2.10
CA SER A 225 -28.52 -3.86 -2.96
C SER A 225 -28.80 -4.38 -4.37
N THR A 226 -27.88 -5.16 -4.94
CA THR A 226 -28.10 -5.80 -6.26
C THR A 226 -29.23 -6.82 -6.21
N CYS A 227 -29.30 -7.65 -5.15
CA CYS A 227 -30.36 -8.64 -4.95
C CYS A 227 -31.74 -8.02 -4.69
N GLU A 228 -31.80 -6.83 -4.09
CA GLU A 228 -33.05 -6.09 -3.91
C GLU A 228 -33.51 -5.45 -5.23
N ARG A 229 -32.57 -4.90 -6.02
CA ARG A 229 -32.87 -4.27 -7.31
C ARG A 229 -33.28 -5.26 -8.39
N ILE A 230 -32.66 -6.45 -8.41
CA ILE A 230 -32.90 -7.49 -9.41
C ILE A 230 -33.68 -8.62 -8.72
N PRO A 231 -34.99 -8.78 -8.99
CA PRO A 231 -35.78 -9.85 -8.41
C PRO A 231 -35.18 -11.20 -8.78
N THR A 232 -34.67 -11.92 -7.77
CA THR A 232 -34.12 -13.26 -7.95
C THR A 232 -34.89 -14.25 -7.09
N THR A 233 -34.99 -15.50 -7.55
CA THR A 233 -35.52 -16.61 -6.73
C THR A 233 -34.61 -16.91 -5.53
N ILE A 234 -33.40 -16.35 -5.48
CA ILE A 234 -32.39 -16.56 -4.44
C ILE A 234 -32.85 -16.07 -3.07
N THR A 235 -33.57 -14.95 -3.00
CA THR A 235 -34.10 -14.38 -1.75
C THR A 235 -35.34 -15.13 -1.27
N SER A 236 -36.11 -15.73 -2.17
CA SER A 236 -37.31 -16.52 -1.83
C SER A 236 -37.04 -17.89 -1.21
N LEU A 237 -35.78 -18.36 -1.24
CA LEU A 237 -35.42 -19.72 -0.82
C LEU A 237 -35.00 -19.83 0.65
N LYS A 238 -34.63 -18.71 1.32
CA LYS A 238 -34.22 -18.69 2.73
C LYS A 238 -34.72 -17.43 3.43
N PRO A 239 -35.63 -17.54 4.43
CA PRO A 239 -36.18 -16.39 5.14
C PRO A 239 -35.11 -15.51 5.81
N ASP A 240 -34.10 -16.13 6.43
CA ASP A 240 -33.03 -15.40 7.11
C ASP A 240 -32.18 -14.55 6.15
N ARG A 241 -31.97 -15.04 4.93
CA ARG A 241 -31.26 -14.30 3.87
C ARG A 241 -32.05 -13.07 3.44
N GLU A 242 -33.37 -13.19 3.32
CA GLU A 242 -34.22 -12.05 2.95
C GLU A 242 -34.12 -10.91 3.98
N VAL A 243 -34.04 -11.25 5.27
CA VAL A 243 -33.83 -10.28 6.36
C VAL A 243 -32.49 -9.56 6.20
N LEU A 244 -31.40 -10.29 5.95
CA LEU A 244 -30.07 -9.70 5.72
C LEU A 244 -30.05 -8.81 4.48
N VAL A 245 -30.67 -9.26 3.38
CA VAL A 245 -30.74 -8.48 2.13
C VAL A 245 -31.44 -7.15 2.37
N LYS A 246 -32.64 -7.17 2.97
CA LYS A 246 -33.39 -5.93 3.27
C LYS A 246 -32.61 -5.00 4.20
N LYS A 247 -31.97 -5.55 5.25
CA LYS A 247 -31.16 -4.78 6.20
C LYS A 247 -30.03 -4.02 5.50
N TYR A 248 -29.19 -4.73 4.76
CA TYR A 248 -27.99 -4.15 4.13
C TYR A 248 -28.31 -3.33 2.88
N ALA A 249 -29.34 -3.70 2.12
CA ALA A 249 -29.76 -2.90 0.98
C ALA A 249 -30.31 -1.53 1.43
N LYS A 250 -31.10 -1.49 2.51
CA LYS A 250 -31.54 -0.23 3.13
C LYS A 250 -30.36 0.62 3.62
N GLU A 251 -29.39 0.01 4.30
CA GLU A 251 -28.18 0.73 4.75
C GLU A 251 -27.41 1.33 3.55
N GLU A 252 -27.31 0.61 2.42
CA GLU A 252 -26.67 1.14 1.22
C GLU A 252 -27.45 2.31 0.61
N GLN A 253 -28.78 2.25 0.60
CA GLN A 253 -29.63 3.37 0.16
C GLN A 253 -29.44 4.61 1.05
N GLU A 254 -29.38 4.44 2.37
CA GLU A 254 -29.11 5.53 3.32
C GLU A 254 -27.73 6.15 3.10
N ASN A 255 -26.71 5.31 2.87
CA ASN A 255 -25.35 5.76 2.59
C ASN A 255 -25.28 6.55 1.27
N GLN A 256 -25.99 6.11 0.23
CA GLN A 256 -26.05 6.81 -1.06
C GLN A 256 -26.88 8.11 -0.99
N GLY A 257 -27.87 8.18 -0.09
CA GLY A 257 -28.71 9.36 0.13
C GLY A 257 -28.02 10.51 0.88
N SER A 258 -26.87 10.27 1.53
CA SER A 258 -26.16 11.27 2.33
C SER A 258 -24.90 11.79 1.64
N ALA A 259 -24.96 13.03 1.13
CA ALA A 259 -23.80 13.71 0.53
C ALA A 259 -22.60 13.83 1.50
N PHE A 260 -22.86 13.96 2.80
CA PHE A 260 -21.81 14.02 3.82
C PHE A 260 -21.10 12.68 4.01
N GLU A 261 -21.84 11.57 4.10
CA GLU A 261 -21.24 10.24 4.25
C GLU A 261 -20.51 9.81 2.97
N LEU A 262 -21.02 10.18 1.79
CA LEU A 262 -20.29 10.04 0.52
C LEU A 262 -18.96 10.80 0.54
N LYS A 263 -18.97 12.09 0.93
CA LYS A 263 -17.75 12.90 1.00
C LYS A 263 -16.77 12.40 2.05
N LYS A 264 -17.26 11.91 3.20
CA LYS A 264 -16.44 11.30 4.24
C LYS A 264 -15.80 10.01 3.76
N ARG A 265 -16.56 9.12 3.09
CA ARG A 265 -16.05 7.90 2.48
C ARG A 265 -15.00 8.22 1.40
N GLU A 266 -15.26 9.20 0.53
CA GLU A 266 -14.30 9.70 -0.45
C GLU A 266 -13.03 10.21 0.23
N LEU A 267 -13.12 11.06 1.25
CA LEU A 267 -11.96 11.66 1.94
C LEU A 267 -11.08 10.61 2.62
N ILE A 268 -11.71 9.58 3.20
CA ILE A 268 -11.06 8.45 3.85
C ILE A 268 -10.37 7.55 2.83
N GLN A 269 -11.05 7.24 1.72
CA GLN A 269 -10.56 6.32 0.69
C GLN A 269 -9.52 6.93 -0.25
N SER A 270 -9.56 8.25 -0.45
CA SER A 270 -8.69 8.99 -1.37
C SER A 270 -7.32 9.38 -0.79
N GLY A 271 -7.10 9.19 0.52
CA GLY A 271 -5.89 9.67 1.19
C GLY A 271 -5.83 11.19 1.34
N TYR A 272 -6.89 11.96 1.00
CA TYR A 272 -6.93 13.42 1.20
C TYR A 272 -6.69 13.83 2.66
N HIS A 273 -7.02 12.94 3.60
CA HIS A 273 -6.76 13.17 5.01
C HIS A 273 -5.27 13.32 5.33
N LEU A 274 -4.39 12.52 4.71
CA LEU A 274 -2.94 12.67 4.85
C LEU A 274 -2.51 14.07 4.44
N TYR A 275 -3.02 14.57 3.31
CA TYR A 275 -2.64 15.88 2.79
C TYR A 275 -3.08 17.03 3.69
N LEU A 276 -4.24 16.90 4.35
CA LEU A 276 -4.69 17.87 5.34
C LEU A 276 -3.75 17.89 6.55
N HIS A 277 -3.38 16.71 7.08
CA HIS A 277 -2.40 16.60 8.16
C HIS A 277 -1.04 17.18 7.79
N THR A 278 -0.55 16.92 6.57
CA THR A 278 0.74 17.49 6.09
C THR A 278 0.67 18.98 5.86
N SER A 279 -0.43 19.50 5.33
CA SER A 279 -0.65 20.94 5.16
C SER A 279 -0.66 21.67 6.49
N PHE A 280 -1.35 21.09 7.48
CA PHE A 280 -1.49 21.66 8.81
C PHE A 280 -0.18 21.58 9.61
N GLY A 281 0.54 20.46 9.52
CA GLY A 281 1.89 20.33 10.06
C GLY A 281 2.85 21.36 9.47
N GLY A 282 2.80 21.56 8.15
CA GLY A 282 3.54 22.62 7.44
C GLY A 282 3.24 24.03 7.95
N PHE A 283 1.96 24.34 8.18
CA PHE A 283 1.55 25.62 8.72
C PHE A 283 2.08 25.85 10.14
N ILE A 284 1.83 24.91 11.05
CA ILE A 284 2.25 25.01 12.45
C ILE A 284 3.76 25.13 12.56
N TRP A 285 4.50 24.27 11.87
CA TRP A 285 5.95 24.26 11.91
C TRP A 285 6.53 25.55 11.33
N GLY A 286 5.98 26.04 10.21
CA GLY A 286 6.38 27.31 9.61
C GLY A 286 6.15 28.51 10.54
N CYS A 287 5.04 28.52 11.27
CA CYS A 287 4.75 29.54 12.27
C CYS A 287 5.70 29.44 13.48
N PHE A 288 5.91 28.23 14.01
CA PHE A 288 6.76 27.97 15.17
C PHE A 288 8.23 28.35 14.91
N GLU A 289 8.81 27.91 13.80
CA GLU A 289 10.19 28.27 13.44
C GLU A 289 10.33 29.77 13.15
N SER A 290 9.30 30.42 12.61
CA SER A 290 9.31 31.88 12.41
C SER A 290 9.23 32.64 13.74
N MET A 291 8.48 32.13 14.72
CA MET A 291 8.47 32.67 16.08
C MET A 291 9.81 32.49 16.78
N ARG A 292 10.43 31.30 16.67
CA ARG A 292 11.76 31.03 17.26
C ARG A 292 12.83 31.99 16.75
N ASN A 293 12.70 32.46 15.52
CA ASN A 293 13.59 33.43 14.89
C ASN A 293 13.16 34.91 15.11
N ASN A 294 12.21 35.18 15.99
CA ASN A 294 11.73 36.53 16.34
C ASN A 294 11.28 37.37 15.13
N LEU A 295 10.65 36.74 14.12
CA LEU A 295 10.13 37.42 12.95
C LEU A 295 8.81 38.17 13.25
N PRO A 296 8.47 39.24 12.50
CA PRO A 296 7.20 39.96 12.69
C PRO A 296 5.99 39.09 12.29
N LEU A 297 4.83 39.36 12.88
CA LEU A 297 3.60 38.57 12.70
C LEU A 297 3.24 38.31 11.23
N ARG A 298 3.39 39.31 10.37
CA ARG A 298 3.14 39.18 8.92
C ARG A 298 4.05 38.14 8.27
N ALA A 299 5.33 38.09 8.66
CA ALA A 299 6.29 37.12 8.16
C ALA A 299 6.01 35.72 8.72
N ILE A 300 5.58 35.61 9.98
CA ILE A 300 5.16 34.34 10.61
C ILE A 300 4.02 33.71 9.81
N LEU A 301 2.94 34.46 9.57
CA LEU A 301 1.77 33.96 8.82
C LEU A 301 2.12 33.62 7.38
N LEU A 302 2.91 34.47 6.71
CA LEU A 302 3.35 34.22 5.33
C LEU A 302 4.18 32.94 5.22
N ASN A 303 5.11 32.73 6.16
CA ASN A 303 5.92 31.52 6.21
C ASN A 303 5.07 30.30 6.56
N GLY A 304 4.10 30.42 7.46
CA GLY A 304 3.12 29.36 7.75
C GLY A 304 2.37 28.93 6.49
N CYS A 305 1.81 29.89 5.73
CA CYS A 305 1.09 29.60 4.49
C CYS A 305 2.00 29.00 3.40
N LYS A 306 3.20 29.58 3.19
CA LYS A 306 4.16 29.05 2.21
C LYS A 306 4.59 27.62 2.53
N ASN A 307 4.92 27.35 3.81
CA ASN A 307 5.26 26.01 4.26
C ASN A 307 4.09 25.06 4.15
N SER A 308 2.86 25.47 4.49
CA SER A 308 1.66 24.65 4.31
C SER A 308 1.50 24.18 2.86
N ILE A 309 1.60 25.12 1.90
CA ILE A 309 1.46 24.84 0.47
C ILE A 309 2.55 23.88 -0.01
N ILE A 310 3.83 24.18 0.26
CA ILE A 310 4.94 23.35 -0.23
C ILE A 310 4.97 21.97 0.45
N THR A 311 4.69 21.92 1.75
CA THR A 311 4.67 20.67 2.53
C THR A 311 3.59 19.71 2.06
N ALA A 312 2.49 20.24 1.52
CA ALA A 312 1.44 19.43 0.91
C ALA A 312 1.76 19.12 -0.56
N ALA A 313 2.05 20.15 -1.36
CA ALA A 313 2.18 20.03 -2.81
C ALA A 313 3.39 19.19 -3.23
N LEU A 314 4.55 19.36 -2.58
CA LEU A 314 5.76 18.64 -3.00
C LEU A 314 5.61 17.12 -2.79
N PRO A 315 5.17 16.63 -1.62
CA PRO A 315 4.91 15.20 -1.45
C PRO A 315 3.74 14.70 -2.25
N ILE A 316 2.67 15.49 -2.47
CA ILE A 316 1.57 15.08 -3.37
C ILE A 316 2.11 14.79 -4.77
N ILE A 317 2.91 15.70 -5.33
CA ILE A 317 3.41 15.56 -6.70
C ILE A 317 4.52 14.50 -6.75
N PHE A 318 5.51 14.61 -5.86
CA PHE A 318 6.74 13.83 -5.92
C PHE A 318 6.61 12.43 -5.31
N VAL A 319 5.83 12.29 -4.23
CA VAL A 319 5.61 10.99 -3.59
C VAL A 319 4.29 10.44 -4.06
N GLY A 320 3.16 11.09 -3.81
CA GLY A 320 1.82 10.58 -4.13
C GLY A 320 1.65 10.24 -5.61
N LEU A 321 1.71 11.25 -6.48
CA LEU A 321 1.43 11.11 -7.92
C LEU A 321 2.50 10.30 -8.63
N MET A 322 3.78 10.57 -8.39
CA MET A 322 4.86 9.83 -9.07
C MET A 322 4.95 8.38 -8.59
N THR A 323 4.76 8.07 -7.30
CA THR A 323 4.73 6.66 -6.85
C THR A 323 3.49 5.94 -7.35
N THR A 324 2.32 6.60 -7.37
CA THR A 324 1.09 6.02 -7.93
C THR A 324 1.27 5.73 -9.42
N TYR A 325 1.72 6.72 -10.18
CA TYR A 325 2.03 6.56 -11.61
C TYR A 325 3.07 5.48 -11.84
N ALA A 326 4.17 5.47 -11.07
CA ALA A 326 5.21 4.46 -11.21
C ALA A 326 4.70 3.06 -10.91
N ASN A 327 3.93 2.89 -9.83
CA ASN A 327 3.33 1.60 -9.47
C ASN A 327 2.33 1.14 -10.54
N GLU A 328 1.49 2.03 -11.07
CA GLU A 328 0.57 1.69 -12.15
C GLU A 328 1.29 1.34 -13.45
N LYS A 329 2.34 2.08 -13.81
CA LYS A 329 3.11 1.79 -15.02
C LYS A 329 3.92 0.52 -14.91
N ILE A 330 4.65 0.30 -13.81
CA ILE A 330 5.43 -0.92 -13.58
C ILE A 330 4.53 -2.16 -13.70
N LYS A 331 3.30 -2.10 -13.15
CA LYS A 331 2.33 -3.19 -13.25
C LYS A 331 1.99 -3.60 -14.68
N THR A 332 2.13 -2.70 -15.64
CA THR A 332 1.82 -2.96 -17.06
C THR A 332 3.03 -3.37 -17.91
N ILE A 333 4.23 -3.35 -17.34
CA ILE A 333 5.46 -3.66 -18.06
C ILE A 333 5.86 -5.10 -17.78
N ASP A 334 5.85 -5.93 -18.82
CA ASP A 334 6.08 -7.37 -18.70
C ASP A 334 7.53 -7.79 -18.97
N THR A 335 8.30 -6.94 -19.65
CA THR A 335 9.66 -7.28 -20.09
C THR A 335 10.73 -6.64 -19.23
N THR A 336 11.83 -7.36 -19.02
CA THR A 336 13.04 -6.87 -18.34
C THR A 336 13.56 -5.61 -19.04
N LYS A 337 13.55 -5.58 -20.37
CA LYS A 337 13.95 -4.40 -21.15
C LYS A 337 13.05 -3.19 -20.85
N GLY A 338 11.74 -3.37 -20.86
CA GLY A 338 10.80 -2.28 -20.56
C GLY A 338 10.96 -1.76 -19.13
N LYS A 339 11.21 -2.65 -18.16
CA LYS A 339 11.45 -2.25 -16.76
C LYS A 339 12.77 -1.50 -16.63
N PHE A 340 13.82 -1.95 -17.31
CA PHE A 340 15.09 -1.23 -17.39
C PHE A 340 14.89 0.19 -17.92
N GLU A 341 14.20 0.36 -19.06
CA GLU A 341 13.94 1.68 -19.65
C GLU A 341 13.14 2.58 -18.69
N PHE A 342 12.13 2.00 -18.01
CA PHE A 342 11.32 2.71 -17.03
C PHE A 342 12.13 3.16 -15.81
N TYR A 343 12.91 2.27 -15.19
CA TYR A 343 13.76 2.62 -14.05
C TYR A 343 14.83 3.63 -14.45
N PHE A 344 15.40 3.48 -15.64
CA PHE A 344 16.43 4.39 -16.13
C PHE A 344 15.85 5.79 -16.31
N ALA A 345 14.74 5.92 -17.02
CA ALA A 345 14.06 7.20 -17.20
C ALA A 345 13.61 7.80 -15.86
N GLY A 346 13.04 6.99 -14.97
CA GLY A 346 12.56 7.43 -13.66
C GLY A 346 13.69 7.97 -12.78
N LEU A 347 14.77 7.21 -12.62
CA LEU A 347 15.93 7.66 -11.87
C LEU A 347 16.59 8.86 -12.53
N TYR A 348 16.77 8.84 -13.85
CA TYR A 348 17.39 9.94 -14.58
C TYR A 348 16.59 11.24 -14.49
N SER A 349 15.25 11.14 -14.42
CA SER A 349 14.35 12.29 -14.22
C SER A 349 14.52 12.98 -12.85
N LEU A 350 15.29 12.40 -11.92
CA LEU A 350 15.65 13.04 -10.66
C LEU A 350 16.75 14.09 -10.83
N PHE A 351 17.49 14.09 -11.95
CA PHE A 351 18.59 15.04 -12.18
C PHE A 351 18.18 16.53 -12.10
N PRO A 352 17.07 16.98 -12.73
CA PRO A 352 16.61 18.36 -12.62
C PRO A 352 16.31 18.79 -11.18
N TRP A 353 15.94 17.86 -10.29
CA TRP A 353 15.60 18.18 -8.91
C TRP A 353 16.77 18.71 -8.10
N TYR A 354 18.01 18.39 -8.48
CA TYR A 354 19.21 19.00 -7.93
C TYR A 354 19.18 20.54 -8.01
N TYR A 355 18.54 21.09 -9.05
CA TYR A 355 18.42 22.54 -9.25
C TYR A 355 17.11 23.11 -8.69
N ILE A 356 16.04 22.32 -8.67
CA ILE A 356 14.70 22.77 -8.25
C ILE A 356 14.59 22.78 -6.71
N LEU A 357 15.11 21.77 -6.01
CA LEU A 357 15.01 21.66 -4.55
C LEU A 357 15.58 22.89 -3.81
N PRO A 358 16.77 23.43 -4.16
CA PRO A 358 17.28 24.65 -3.53
C PRO A 358 16.39 25.88 -3.75
N ALA A 359 15.69 25.97 -4.88
CA ALA A 359 14.75 27.06 -5.14
C ALA A 359 13.50 26.94 -4.26
N ILE A 360 13.00 25.71 -4.06
CA ILE A 360 11.89 25.41 -3.15
C ILE A 360 12.28 25.72 -1.71
N GLU A 361 13.48 25.30 -1.28
CA GLU A 361 13.98 25.56 0.08
C GLU A 361 14.10 27.06 0.37
N ARG A 362 14.54 27.87 -0.61
CA ARG A 362 14.55 29.33 -0.46
C ARG A 362 13.15 29.93 -0.36
N PHE A 363 12.19 29.38 -1.09
CA PHE A 363 10.80 29.84 -1.03
C PHE A 363 10.12 29.44 0.28
N SER A 364 10.44 28.26 0.82
CA SER A 364 9.75 27.63 1.95
C SER A 364 10.73 26.90 2.87
N PRO A 365 11.55 27.61 3.66
CA PRO A 365 12.73 27.04 4.33
C PRO A 365 12.45 25.98 5.40
N TYR A 366 11.20 25.83 5.86
CA TYR A 366 10.84 24.90 6.93
C TYR A 366 9.97 23.74 6.46
N TRP A 367 9.84 23.55 5.14
CA TRP A 367 8.89 22.59 4.56
C TRP A 367 9.17 21.14 4.98
N ILE A 368 10.45 20.76 5.14
CA ILE A 368 10.84 19.40 5.57
C ILE A 368 10.37 19.11 7.00
N GLY A 369 10.58 20.05 7.93
CA GLY A 369 10.14 19.86 9.32
C GLY A 369 8.61 19.85 9.43
N GLY A 370 7.94 20.67 8.63
CA GLY A 370 6.49 20.65 8.46
C GLY A 370 5.96 19.30 7.96
N HIS A 371 6.68 18.69 7.02
CA HIS A 371 6.35 17.38 6.46
C HIS A 371 6.41 16.29 7.52
N VAL A 372 7.50 16.25 8.29
CA VAL A 372 7.68 15.28 9.38
C VAL A 372 6.57 15.43 10.43
N LEU A 373 6.28 16.67 10.86
CA LEU A 373 5.23 16.93 11.85
C LEU A 373 3.85 16.45 11.36
N GLY A 374 3.53 16.76 10.10
CA GLY A 374 2.28 16.33 9.48
C GLY A 374 2.16 14.82 9.33
N PHE A 375 3.22 14.13 8.92
CA PHE A 375 3.27 12.67 8.81
C PHE A 375 3.09 12.01 10.18
N MET A 376 3.80 12.49 11.21
CA MET A 376 3.66 11.97 12.57
C MET A 376 2.25 12.17 13.12
N SER A 377 1.64 13.33 12.83
CA SER A 377 0.25 13.61 13.19
C SER A 377 -0.72 12.64 12.50
N PHE A 378 -0.55 12.39 11.20
CA PHE A 378 -1.38 11.46 10.44
C PHE A 378 -1.24 10.01 10.93
N PHE A 379 -0.02 9.52 11.16
CA PHE A 379 0.18 8.17 11.67
C PHE A 379 -0.30 7.99 13.10
N SER A 380 -0.13 9.01 13.95
CA SER A 380 -0.75 9.02 15.28
C SER A 380 -2.27 8.95 15.15
N TYR A 381 -2.88 9.76 14.29
CA TYR A 381 -4.31 9.69 14.01
C TYR A 381 -4.72 8.29 13.55
N LEU A 382 -4.03 7.68 12.59
CA LEU A 382 -4.31 6.34 12.09
C LEU A 382 -4.13 5.25 13.17
N ALA A 383 -3.17 5.40 14.09
CA ALA A 383 -2.98 4.47 15.19
C ALA A 383 -4.12 4.53 16.22
N TYR A 384 -4.70 5.72 16.44
CA TYR A 384 -5.81 5.94 17.38
C TYR A 384 -7.19 5.72 16.77
N SER A 385 -7.35 5.96 15.47
CA SER A 385 -8.59 5.71 14.74
C SER A 385 -8.62 4.26 14.26
N LYS A 386 -9.81 3.64 14.22
CA LYS A 386 -9.99 2.21 13.92
C LYS A 386 -9.67 1.83 12.46
N TYR A 387 -8.82 2.56 11.74
CA TYR A 387 -8.49 2.28 10.35
C TYR A 387 -7.72 0.98 10.21
N ASP A 388 -8.14 0.20 9.21
CA ASP A 388 -7.65 -1.15 8.95
C ASP A 388 -6.17 -1.22 8.54
N ILE A 389 -5.54 -0.07 8.22
CA ILE A 389 -4.15 0.02 7.71
C ILE A 389 -3.14 -0.64 8.68
N PHE A 390 -3.42 -0.62 9.99
CA PHE A 390 -2.53 -1.18 11.02
C PHE A 390 -3.00 -2.51 11.61
N LYS A 391 -4.13 -3.08 11.16
CA LYS A 391 -4.55 -4.42 11.61
C LYS A 391 -3.80 -5.47 10.80
N SER A 392 -2.53 -5.66 11.17
CA SER A 392 -1.58 -6.41 10.35
C SER A 392 -2.00 -7.86 10.19
N ASP A 393 -2.01 -8.30 8.94
CA ASP A 393 -2.10 -9.70 8.54
C ASP A 393 -1.04 -10.55 9.27
N THR A 394 0.10 -9.95 9.63
CA THR A 394 1.15 -10.56 10.46
C THR A 394 0.61 -11.10 11.78
N ILE A 395 -0.24 -10.37 12.50
CA ILE A 395 -0.80 -10.84 13.78
C ILE A 395 -1.72 -12.05 13.54
N LEU A 396 -2.47 -12.04 12.44
CA LEU A 396 -3.35 -13.14 12.07
C LEU A 396 -2.53 -14.40 11.72
N ILE A 397 -1.43 -14.23 10.98
CA ILE A 397 -0.49 -15.30 10.65
C ILE A 397 0.19 -15.84 11.93
N GLU A 398 0.60 -14.97 12.85
CA GLU A 398 1.17 -15.38 14.14
C GLU A 398 0.17 -16.16 14.99
N LYS A 399 -1.09 -15.72 15.05
CA LYS A 399 -2.16 -16.48 15.72
C LYS A 399 -2.34 -17.86 15.08
N ASP A 400 -2.40 -17.93 13.76
CA ASP A 400 -2.58 -19.18 13.04
C ASP A 400 -1.40 -20.15 13.28
N ARG A 401 -0.17 -19.63 13.43
CA ARG A 401 1.02 -20.44 13.81
C ARG A 401 0.92 -21.08 15.19
N LEU A 402 0.16 -20.49 16.10
CA LEU A 402 -0.05 -21.01 17.46
C LEU A 402 -1.20 -22.01 17.54
N LEU A 403 -2.00 -22.17 16.48
CA LEU A 403 -3.10 -23.12 16.45
C LEU A 403 -2.60 -24.56 16.25
N PRO A 404 -3.36 -25.57 16.72
CA PRO A 404 -3.10 -26.96 16.41
C PRO A 404 -3.08 -27.21 14.90
N THR A 405 -2.37 -28.25 14.46
CA THR A 405 -2.32 -28.61 13.04
C THR A 405 -3.73 -28.93 12.50
N ARG A 406 -3.89 -28.80 11.19
CA ARG A 406 -5.17 -29.00 10.51
C ARG A 406 -5.80 -30.36 10.83
N GLU A 407 -5.01 -31.42 10.91
CA GLU A 407 -5.48 -32.78 11.21
C GLU A 407 -6.09 -32.86 12.62
N VAL A 408 -5.46 -32.19 13.59
CA VAL A 408 -5.96 -32.10 14.97
C VAL A 408 -7.25 -31.28 15.02
N LEU A 409 -7.32 -30.18 14.26
CA LEU A 409 -8.54 -29.36 14.17
C LEU A 409 -9.70 -30.16 13.57
N ILE A 410 -9.47 -30.91 12.48
CA ILE A 410 -10.49 -31.78 11.86
C ILE A 410 -10.98 -32.83 12.86
N GLN A 411 -10.07 -33.49 13.59
CA GLN A 411 -10.46 -34.47 14.61
C GLN A 411 -11.29 -33.84 15.74
N ASN A 412 -10.93 -32.64 16.19
CA ASN A 412 -11.67 -31.93 17.24
C ASN A 412 -13.07 -31.54 16.78
N ILE A 413 -13.21 -31.00 15.56
CA ILE A 413 -14.51 -30.64 14.97
C ILE A 413 -15.40 -31.87 14.85
N ASN A 414 -14.88 -32.98 14.31
CA ASN A 414 -15.63 -34.22 14.17
C ASN A 414 -16.08 -34.77 15.54
N ARG A 415 -15.26 -34.61 16.59
CA ARG A 415 -15.63 -35.00 17.96
C ARG A 415 -16.72 -34.11 18.56
N GLU A 416 -16.72 -32.83 18.25
CA GLU A 416 -17.77 -31.89 18.71
C GLU A 416 -19.10 -32.10 17.98
N GLU A 417 -19.05 -32.38 16.68
CA GLU A 417 -20.24 -32.66 15.87
C GLU A 417 -20.89 -34.00 16.27
N ASN A 418 -20.10 -35.01 16.66
CA ASN A 418 -20.63 -36.28 17.20
C ASN A 418 -21.18 -36.19 18.64
N LYS A 419 -21.00 -35.05 19.32
CA LYS A 419 -21.53 -34.81 20.68
C LYS A 419 -22.83 -33.99 20.69
N LYS A 420 -23.23 -33.42 19.55
CA LYS A 420 -24.50 -32.73 19.35
C LYS A 420 -25.49 -33.69 18.72
#